data_AF-A0A525WLN8-F1
#
_entry.id   AF-A0A525WLN8-F1
#
_cell.length_a   1.000
_cell.length_b   1.000
_cell.length_c   1.000
_cell.angle_alpha   90.00
_cell.angle_beta   90.00
_cell.angle_gamma   90.00
#
_symmetry.space_group_name_H-M   'P 1'
#
loop_
_entity.id
_entity.type
_entity.pdbx_description
1 polymer ?
#
loop_
_entity_poly.entity_id
_entity_poly.type
_entity_poly.pdbx_seq_one_letter_code
_entity_poly.pdbx_strand_id
1 'polypeptide(L)'
;MSDKLHNLLRLLGLALTRLDGALAQPVNEFVRDSAIQRFEFTFELFWKSLKAYAEESGVEAYSPRDSVRTAFQLGVIQEHPDWFRMLEDRNLTSHTYNEATAESIYSHLPAYLRLIRQAHAELSQRVKR
;
A
#
# COMPACT_ATOMS: atom_id res chain seq x y z
N MET A 1 12.31 -18.28 1.03
CA MET A 1 11.11 -17.42 0.93
C MET A 1 10.19 -17.97 -0.17
N SER A 2 8.86 -17.95 -0.02
CA SER A 2 7.92 -18.63 -0.91
C SER A 2 7.77 -17.97 -2.29
N ASP A 3 7.39 -18.74 -3.31
CA ASP A 3 7.05 -18.22 -4.64
C ASP A 3 5.89 -17.21 -4.60
N LYS A 4 4.96 -17.41 -3.64
CA LYS A 4 3.82 -16.51 -3.40
C LYS A 4 4.29 -15.10 -3.03
N LEU A 5 5.20 -14.96 -2.06
CA LEU A 5 5.69 -13.65 -1.63
C LEU A 5 6.49 -12.96 -2.74
N HIS A 6 7.34 -13.68 -3.45
CA HIS A 6 8.08 -13.13 -4.60
C HIS A 6 7.14 -12.56 -5.67
N ASN A 7 6.09 -13.31 -6.03
CA ASN A 7 5.11 -12.85 -6.99
C ASN A 7 4.32 -11.63 -6.49
N LEU A 8 3.92 -11.61 -5.21
CA LEU A 8 3.25 -10.47 -4.60
C LEU A 8 4.12 -9.21 -4.63
N LEU A 9 5.41 -9.31 -4.29
CA LEU A 9 6.34 -8.19 -4.34
C LEU A 9 6.59 -7.68 -5.77
N ARG A 10 6.64 -8.58 -6.75
CA ARG A 10 6.72 -8.20 -8.16
C ARG A 10 5.47 -7.41 -8.59
N LEU A 11 4.28 -7.90 -8.24
CA LEU A 11 3.01 -7.24 -8.56
C LEU A 11 2.87 -5.89 -7.84
N LEU A 12 3.27 -5.82 -6.57
CA LEU A 12 3.29 -4.58 -5.80
C LEU A 12 4.21 -3.53 -6.46
N GLY A 13 5.41 -3.94 -6.91
CA GLY A 13 6.32 -3.06 -7.64
C GLY A 13 5.68 -2.48 -8.92
N LEU A 14 4.95 -3.30 -9.68
CA LEU A 14 4.20 -2.83 -10.86
C LEU A 14 3.08 -1.86 -10.48
N ALA A 15 2.33 -2.18 -9.42
CA ALA A 15 1.25 -1.33 -8.93
C ALA A 15 1.74 0.05 -8.48
N LEU A 16 2.87 0.10 -7.77
CA LEU A 16 3.54 1.34 -7.36
C LEU A 16 3.93 2.20 -8.56
N THR A 17 4.52 1.61 -9.60
CA THR A 17 4.84 2.34 -10.84
C THR A 17 3.59 2.90 -11.52
N ARG A 18 2.47 2.18 -11.49
CA ARG A 18 1.21 2.69 -12.05
C ARG A 18 0.63 3.82 -11.22
N LEU A 19 0.65 3.72 -9.88
CA LEU A 19 0.17 4.80 -9.00
C LEU A 19 1.00 6.08 -9.21
N ASP A 20 2.32 5.95 -9.18
CA ASP A 20 3.27 7.03 -9.44
C ASP A 20 3.02 7.71 -10.79
N GLY A 21 2.85 6.91 -11.85
CA GLY A 21 2.54 7.43 -13.18
C GLY A 21 1.21 8.19 -13.26
N ALA A 22 0.21 7.86 -12.44
CA ALA A 22 -1.04 8.65 -12.34
C ALA A 22 -0.83 9.95 -11.57
N LEU A 23 -0.09 9.92 -10.46
CA LEU A 23 0.19 11.10 -9.65
C LEU A 23 1.09 12.12 -10.37
N ALA A 24 1.84 11.69 -11.38
CA ALA A 24 2.63 12.56 -12.24
C ALA A 24 1.82 13.26 -13.37
N GLN A 25 0.55 12.90 -13.57
CA GLN A 25 -0.29 13.53 -14.60
C GLN A 25 -0.89 14.85 -14.10
N PRO A 26 -1.20 15.80 -15.00
CA PRO A 26 -2.01 16.97 -14.66
C PRO A 26 -3.33 16.56 -14.01
N VAL A 27 -3.66 17.15 -12.87
CA VAL A 27 -4.83 16.76 -12.07
C VAL A 27 -6.12 17.23 -12.74
N ASN A 28 -7.06 16.32 -12.89
CA ASN A 28 -8.48 16.55 -13.14
C ASN A 28 -9.28 15.43 -12.43
N GLU A 29 -10.61 15.50 -12.44
CA GLU A 29 -11.48 14.51 -11.79
C GLU A 29 -11.19 13.06 -12.23
N PHE A 30 -10.99 12.83 -13.54
CA PHE A 30 -10.72 11.49 -14.06
C PHE A 30 -9.34 10.96 -13.64
N VAL A 31 -8.33 11.83 -13.59
CA VAL A 31 -6.98 11.48 -13.12
C VAL A 31 -6.99 11.21 -11.62
N ARG A 32 -7.72 12.03 -10.85
CA ARG A 32 -7.93 11.84 -9.41
C ARG A 32 -8.55 10.47 -9.14
N ASP A 33 -9.66 10.17 -9.80
CA ASP A 33 -10.40 8.92 -9.61
C ASP A 33 -9.56 7.72 -10.07
N SER A 34 -8.83 7.86 -11.18
CA SER A 34 -7.87 6.84 -11.63
C SER A 34 -6.75 6.60 -10.61
N ALA A 35 -6.21 7.65 -10.00
CA ALA A 35 -5.17 7.52 -8.98
C ALA A 35 -5.70 6.84 -7.71
N ILE A 36 -6.92 7.16 -7.28
CA ILE A 36 -7.58 6.50 -6.14
C ILE A 36 -7.80 5.02 -6.45
N GLN A 37 -8.31 4.68 -7.63
CA GLN A 37 -8.46 3.28 -8.04
C GLN A 37 -7.13 2.54 -8.07
N ARG A 38 -6.04 3.21 -8.49
CA ARG A 38 -4.68 2.65 -8.46
C ARG A 38 -4.16 2.47 -7.04
N PHE A 39 -4.48 3.39 -6.15
CA PHE A 39 -4.19 3.25 -4.73
C PHE A 39 -4.89 2.02 -4.15
N GLU A 40 -6.17 1.77 -4.44
CA GLU A 40 -6.91 0.63 -3.89
C GLU A 40 -6.23 -0.71 -4.19
N PHE A 41 -5.90 -0.99 -5.45
CA PHE A 41 -5.22 -2.25 -5.79
C PHE A 41 -3.77 -2.28 -5.31
N THR A 42 -3.10 -1.12 -5.21
CA THR A 42 -1.74 -1.03 -4.66
C THR A 42 -1.74 -1.38 -3.19
N PHE A 43 -2.70 -0.82 -2.44
CA PHE A 43 -2.92 -1.14 -1.02
C PHE A 43 -3.25 -2.63 -0.84
N GLU A 44 -4.12 -3.18 -1.68
CA GLU A 44 -4.51 -4.59 -1.63
C GLU A 44 -3.30 -5.53 -1.78
N LEU A 45 -2.43 -5.24 -2.76
CA LEU A 45 -1.18 -5.97 -2.93
C LEU A 45 -0.22 -5.75 -1.76
N PHE A 46 -0.13 -4.52 -1.26
CA PHE A 46 0.74 -4.16 -0.15
C PHE A 46 0.44 -4.95 1.11
N TRP A 47 -0.81 -4.93 1.61
CA TRP A 47 -1.12 -5.61 2.86
C TRP A 47 -1.06 -7.13 2.72
N LYS A 48 -1.30 -7.67 1.51
CA LYS A 48 -1.08 -9.09 1.19
C LYS A 48 0.39 -9.48 1.17
N SER A 49 1.28 -8.61 0.68
CA SER A 49 2.73 -8.79 0.77
C SER A 49 3.19 -8.79 2.23
N LEU A 50 2.72 -7.84 3.05
CA LEU A 50 2.99 -7.81 4.48
C LEU A 50 2.51 -9.10 5.17
N LYS A 51 1.28 -9.54 4.89
CA LYS A 51 0.71 -10.77 5.42
C LYS A 51 1.56 -12.00 5.07
N ALA A 52 1.88 -12.17 3.79
CA ALA A 52 2.67 -13.31 3.34
C ALA A 52 4.05 -13.33 4.00
N TYR A 53 4.70 -12.18 4.15
CA TYR A 53 5.97 -12.09 4.88
C TYR A 53 5.83 -12.44 6.37
N ALA A 54 4.76 -11.97 7.03
CA ALA A 54 4.48 -12.32 8.42
C ALA A 54 4.27 -13.84 8.58
N GLU A 55 3.46 -14.46 7.72
CA GLU A 55 3.22 -15.91 7.71
C GLU A 55 4.53 -16.70 7.56
N GLU A 56 5.41 -16.28 6.66
CA GLU A 56 6.74 -16.90 6.47
C GLU A 56 7.70 -16.66 7.65
N SER A 57 7.47 -15.60 8.43
CA SER A 57 8.19 -15.31 9.67
C SER A 57 7.58 -16.00 10.89
N GLY A 58 6.55 -16.85 10.70
CA GLY A 58 5.88 -17.58 11.79
C GLY A 58 4.89 -16.75 12.59
N VAL A 59 4.45 -15.58 12.07
CA VAL A 59 3.48 -14.70 12.72
C VAL A 59 2.21 -14.61 11.90
N GLU A 60 1.06 -14.81 12.54
CA GLU A 60 -0.22 -14.74 11.85
C GLU A 60 -0.69 -13.29 11.65
N ALA A 61 -1.26 -13.01 10.47
CA ALA A 61 -1.90 -11.74 10.16
C ALA A 61 -3.19 -11.99 9.35
N TYR A 62 -4.31 -11.43 9.83
CA TYR A 62 -5.64 -11.78 9.32
C TYR A 62 -6.31 -10.65 8.53
N SER A 63 -5.94 -9.41 8.82
CA SER A 63 -6.53 -8.20 8.23
C SER A 63 -5.45 -7.21 7.79
N PRO A 64 -5.77 -6.19 6.97
CA PRO A 64 -4.81 -5.15 6.61
C PRO A 64 -4.22 -4.44 7.84
N ARG A 65 -5.05 -4.18 8.86
CA ARG A 65 -4.62 -3.57 10.12
C ARG A 65 -3.65 -4.46 10.87
N ASP A 66 -3.95 -5.77 10.97
CA ASP A 66 -3.04 -6.72 11.61
C ASP A 66 -1.73 -6.85 10.84
N SER A 67 -1.77 -6.92 9.51
CA SER A 67 -0.59 -6.99 8.66
C SER A 67 0.36 -5.79 8.87
N VAL A 68 -0.18 -4.57 8.94
CA VAL A 68 0.62 -3.36 9.22
C VAL A 68 1.22 -3.44 10.63
N ARG A 69 0.44 -3.82 11.64
CA ARG A 69 0.93 -3.97 13.03
C ARG A 69 2.05 -5.01 13.11
N THR A 70 1.87 -6.19 12.51
CA THR A 70 2.87 -7.25 12.51
C THR A 70 4.12 -6.85 11.73
N ALA A 71 3.98 -6.14 10.61
CA ALA A 71 5.12 -5.61 9.86
C ALA A 71 5.98 -4.64 10.69
N PHE A 72 5.35 -3.85 11.56
CA PHE A 72 6.08 -3.01 12.52
C PHE A 72 6.83 -3.85 13.56
N GLN A 73 6.19 -4.87 14.14
CA GLN A 73 6.82 -5.77 15.11
C GLN A 73 8.01 -6.56 14.52
N LEU A 74 7.92 -6.94 13.24
CA LEU A 74 8.99 -7.59 12.50
C LEU A 74 10.06 -6.61 11.99
N GLY A 75 9.89 -5.31 12.25
CA GLY A 75 10.82 -4.25 11.85
C GLY A 75 10.87 -4.00 10.34
N VAL A 76 9.87 -4.43 9.57
CA VAL A 76 9.78 -4.19 8.11
C VAL A 76 9.39 -2.75 7.83
N ILE A 77 8.54 -2.19 8.66
CA ILE A 77 8.13 -0.78 8.60
C ILE A 77 8.43 -0.10 9.92
N GLN A 78 8.64 1.21 9.88
CA GLN A 78 8.80 2.05 11.06
C GLN A 78 7.46 2.73 11.40
N GLU A 79 7.36 3.20 12.65
CA GLU A 79 6.17 3.91 13.11
C GLU A 79 5.98 5.20 12.29
N HIS A 80 4.78 5.39 11.76
CA HIS A 80 4.41 6.56 10.98
C HIS A 80 2.89 6.77 11.06
N PRO A 81 2.40 7.99 11.35
CA PRO A 81 0.95 8.25 11.52
C PRO A 81 0.15 7.92 10.25
N ASP A 82 0.73 8.17 9.07
CA ASP A 82 0.06 7.91 7.79
C ASP A 82 -0.27 6.43 7.54
N TRP A 83 0.33 5.46 8.25
CA TRP A 83 -0.10 4.06 8.12
C TRP A 83 -1.53 3.86 8.58
N PHE A 84 -1.90 4.50 9.69
CA PHE A 84 -3.27 4.46 10.21
C PHE A 84 -4.22 5.23 9.29
N ARG A 85 -3.83 6.44 8.87
CA ARG A 85 -4.63 7.24 7.93
C ARG A 85 -4.88 6.50 6.61
N MET A 86 -3.87 5.81 6.07
CA MET A 86 -4.01 5.02 4.85
C MET A 86 -5.03 3.88 5.00
N LEU A 87 -5.11 3.24 6.18
CA LEU A 87 -6.11 2.23 6.48
C LEU A 87 -7.53 2.82 6.49
N GLU A 88 -7.69 4.03 7.04
CA GLU A 88 -8.98 4.75 7.06
C GLU A 88 -9.38 5.20 5.66
N ASP A 89 -8.48 5.88 4.95
CA ASP A 89 -8.72 6.36 3.59
C ASP A 89 -9.08 5.22 2.65
N ARG A 90 -8.44 4.06 2.76
CA ARG A 90 -8.81 2.88 1.98
C ARG A 90 -10.25 2.42 2.24
N ASN A 91 -10.76 2.54 3.47
CA ASN A 91 -12.15 2.18 3.75
C ASN A 91 -13.12 3.24 3.20
N LEU A 92 -12.64 4.46 2.97
CA LEU A 92 -13.41 5.56 2.42
C LEU A 92 -13.40 5.62 0.89
N THR A 93 -12.59 4.83 0.19
CA THR A 93 -12.52 4.88 -1.28
C THR A 93 -13.83 4.47 -1.96
N SER A 94 -14.68 3.66 -1.32
CA SER A 94 -16.03 3.37 -1.78
C SER A 94 -17.00 4.56 -1.71
N HIS A 95 -16.60 5.64 -1.02
CA HIS A 95 -17.37 6.87 -0.84
C HIS A 95 -16.86 8.03 -1.70
N THR A 96 -16.02 7.75 -2.71
CA THR A 96 -15.40 8.75 -3.59
C THR A 96 -16.38 9.44 -4.54
N TYR A 97 -17.65 9.01 -4.59
CA TYR A 97 -18.74 9.80 -5.19
C TYR A 97 -18.96 11.14 -4.46
N ASN A 98 -18.50 11.27 -3.20
CA ASN A 98 -18.35 12.56 -2.53
C ASN A 98 -17.02 13.18 -2.94
N GLU A 99 -17.08 14.31 -3.64
CA GLU A 99 -15.90 15.00 -4.17
C GLU A 99 -14.90 15.42 -3.08
N ALA A 100 -15.36 15.94 -1.95
CA ALA A 100 -14.48 16.32 -0.84
C ALA A 100 -13.73 15.10 -0.27
N THR A 101 -14.38 13.94 -0.20
CA THR A 101 -13.73 12.67 0.17
C THR A 101 -12.66 12.29 -0.85
N ALA A 102 -12.97 12.36 -2.15
CA ALA A 102 -12.02 12.02 -3.21
C ALA A 102 -10.80 12.97 -3.22
N GLU A 103 -11.01 14.27 -3.05
CA GLU A 103 -9.92 15.27 -2.95
C GLU A 103 -9.03 15.02 -1.73
N SER A 104 -9.64 14.76 -0.57
CA SER A 104 -8.92 14.45 0.66
C SER A 104 -8.02 13.21 0.49
N ILE A 105 -8.59 12.09 0.01
CA ILE A 105 -7.83 10.85 -0.23
C ILE A 105 -6.72 11.09 -1.24
N TYR A 106 -7.02 11.76 -2.37
CA TYR A 106 -6.04 12.05 -3.41
C TYR A 106 -4.84 12.83 -2.88
N SER A 107 -5.09 13.83 -2.02
CA SER A 107 -4.04 14.67 -1.43
C SER A 107 -3.03 13.87 -0.58
N HIS A 108 -3.44 12.72 -0.03
CA HIS A 108 -2.59 11.85 0.78
C HIS A 108 -1.79 10.82 -0.03
N LEU A 109 -2.20 10.52 -1.27
CA LEU A 109 -1.59 9.46 -2.08
C LEU A 109 -0.07 9.59 -2.28
N PRO A 110 0.53 10.79 -2.44
CA PRO A 110 1.99 10.92 -2.54
C PRO A 110 2.73 10.42 -1.29
N ALA A 111 2.16 10.62 -0.10
CA ALA A 111 2.74 10.13 1.14
C ALA A 111 2.64 8.60 1.23
N TYR A 112 1.47 8.05 0.88
CA TYR A 112 1.24 6.60 0.84
C TYR A 112 2.16 5.90 -0.16
N LEU A 113 2.31 6.48 -1.36
CA LEU A 113 3.23 5.96 -2.37
C LEU A 113 4.66 5.85 -1.83
N ARG A 114 5.16 6.91 -1.17
CA ARG A 114 6.50 6.93 -0.57
C ARG A 114 6.67 5.83 0.49
N LEU A 115 5.71 5.72 1.40
CA LEU A 115 5.74 4.74 2.49
C LEU A 115 5.69 3.30 1.98
N ILE A 116 4.78 2.99 1.05
CA ILE A 116 4.69 1.66 0.46
C ILE A 116 5.95 1.33 -0.35
N ARG A 117 6.56 2.30 -1.06
CA ARG A 117 7.84 2.10 -1.75
C ARG A 117 8.97 1.73 -0.78
N GLN A 118 9.06 2.39 0.38
CA GLN A 118 10.04 2.07 1.41
C GLN A 118 9.85 0.64 1.94
N ALA A 119 8.62 0.28 2.29
CA ALA A 119 8.30 -1.06 2.77
C ALA A 119 8.55 -2.14 1.71
N HIS A 120 8.22 -1.86 0.44
CA HIS A 120 8.48 -2.77 -0.70
C HIS A 120 9.98 -2.99 -0.90
N ALA A 121 10.80 -1.94 -0.80
CA ALA A 121 12.24 -2.02 -0.90
C ALA A 121 12.84 -2.86 0.24
N GLU A 122 12.41 -2.62 1.48
CA GLU A 122 12.85 -3.37 2.66
C GLU A 122 12.51 -4.86 2.53
N LEU A 123 11.26 -5.20 2.19
CA LEU A 123 10.85 -6.59 1.97
C LEU A 123 11.66 -7.24 0.86
N SER A 124 11.86 -6.54 -0.25
CA SER A 124 12.64 -7.06 -1.39
C SER A 124 14.11 -7.33 -1.03
N GLN A 125 14.68 -6.57 -0.09
CA GLN A 125 16.04 -6.85 0.42
C GLN A 125 16.06 -8.07 1.34
N ARG A 126 15.08 -8.21 2.23
CA ARG A 126 14.99 -9.35 3.16
C ARG A 126 14.76 -10.67 2.45
N VAL A 127 13.98 -10.66 1.37
CA VAL A 127 13.65 -11.85 0.57
C VAL A 127 14.83 -12.35 -0.27
N LYS A 128 15.79 -11.48 -0.59
CA LYS A 128 17.02 -11.84 -1.31
C LYS A 128 18.09 -12.48 -0.41
N ARG A 129 17.95 -12.35 0.91
CA ARG A 129 18.85 -12.95 1.91
C ARG A 129 18.38 -14.36 2.22
#